data_AF-A0A1Q7GVG1-F1
#
_entry.id   AF-A0A1Q7GVG1-F1
#
_cell.length_a   1.000
_cell.length_b   1.000
_cell.length_c   1.000
_cell.angle_alpha   90.00
_cell.angle_beta   90.00
_cell.angle_gamma   90.00
#
_symmetry.space_group_name_H-M   'P 1'
#
loop_
_entity.id
_entity.type
_entity.pdbx_description
1 polymer ?
#
loop_
_entity_poly.entity_id
_entity_poly.type
_entity_poly.pdbx_seq_one_letter_code
_entity_poly.pdbx_strand_id
1 'polypeptide(L)' 'MYRIRIKGRLGATALSAFPSMSGEVMRSETVLTGWLEDQAALFGVLAQIEGLGLQLLELRQIRASR' A
#
# COMPACT_ATOMS: atom_id res chain seq x y z
N MET A 1 2.70 3.78 -11.09
CA MET A 1 3.29 2.78 -10.17
C MET A 1 3.68 3.46 -8.87
N TYR A 2 3.11 2.98 -7.77
CA TYR A 2 3.34 3.49 -6.43
C TYR A 2 3.97 2.43 -5.54
N ARG A 3 4.70 2.90 -4.54
CA ARG A 3 5.24 2.11 -3.44
C ARG A 3 4.79 2.75 -2.14
N ILE A 4 4.26 1.93 -1.25
CA ILE A 4 3.73 2.35 0.04
C ILE A 4 4.39 1.47 1.10
N ARG A 5 5.00 2.08 2.12
CA ARG A 5 5.59 1.36 3.24
C ARG A 5 4.72 1.53 4.46
N ILE A 6 4.43 0.42 5.11
CA ILE A 6 3.57 0.35 6.30
C ILE A 6 4.36 -0.30 7.42
N LYS A 7 4.19 0.20 8.64
CA LYS A 7 4.78 -0.40 9.84
C LYS A 7 4.10 -1.72 10.16
N GLY A 8 4.90 -2.72 10.50
CA GLY A 8 4.41 -4.05 10.85
C GLY A 8 4.31 -4.99 9.67
N ARG A 9 4.02 -6.24 9.97
CA ARG A 9 3.94 -7.34 9.01
C ARG A 9 2.48 -7.64 8.74
N LEU A 10 2.01 -7.36 7.53
CA LEU A 10 0.65 -7.71 7.14
C LEU A 10 0.56 -9.20 6.83
N GLY A 11 -0.36 -9.89 7.50
CA GLY A 11 -0.73 -11.26 7.16
C GLY A 11 -1.59 -11.31 5.90
N ALA A 12 -1.85 -12.52 5.38
CA ALA A 12 -2.62 -12.75 4.16
C ALA A 12 -3.98 -12.03 4.16
N THR A 13 -4.70 -12.04 5.29
CA THR A 13 -6.01 -11.38 5.44
C THR A 13 -5.93 -9.85 5.33
N ALA A 14 -4.89 -9.23 5.89
CA ALA A 14 -4.73 -7.78 5.78
C ALA A 14 -4.25 -7.40 4.38
N LEU A 15 -3.43 -8.24 3.74
CA LEU A 15 -2.99 -8.05 2.36
C LEU A 15 -4.14 -8.16 1.36
N SER A 16 -5.14 -9.01 1.60
CA SER A 16 -6.30 -9.13 0.71
C SER A 16 -7.16 -7.85 0.65
N ALA A 17 -6.98 -6.91 1.58
CA ALA A 17 -7.62 -5.60 1.50
C ALA A 17 -7.07 -4.75 0.34
N PHE A 18 -5.89 -5.07 -0.20
CA PHE A 18 -5.20 -4.31 -1.24
C PHE A 18 -5.07 -5.10 -2.56
N PRO A 19 -6.18 -5.47 -3.22
CA PRO A 19 -6.16 -6.40 -4.36
C PRO A 19 -5.40 -5.86 -5.58
N SER A 20 -5.29 -4.55 -5.72
CA SER A 20 -4.54 -3.87 -6.79
C SER A 20 -3.05 -3.73 -6.51
N MET A 21 -2.56 -4.22 -5.36
CA MET A 21 -1.17 -4.11 -4.94
C MET A 21 -0.58 -5.46 -4.55
N SER A 22 0.70 -5.64 -4.86
CA SER A 22 1.50 -6.75 -4.34
C SER A 22 2.15 -6.33 -3.03
N GLY A 23 1.99 -7.15 -1.99
CA GLY A 23 2.61 -6.92 -0.69
C GLY A 23 3.85 -7.79 -0.47
N GLU A 24 4.94 -7.17 -0.05
CA GLU A 24 6.16 -7.84 0.36
C GLU A 24 6.49 -7.48 1.81
N VAL A 25 6.70 -8.50 2.66
CA VAL A 25 7.03 -8.28 4.06
C VAL A 25 8.55 -8.22 4.21
N MET A 26 9.07 -7.08 4.65
CA MET A 26 10.50 -6.83 4.81
C MET A 26 10.82 -6.48 6.27
N ARG A 27 11.59 -7.33 6.97
CA ARG A 27 11.91 -7.19 8.40
C ARG A 27 10.64 -6.98 9.26
N SER A 28 10.38 -5.74 9.66
CA SER A 28 9.28 -5.28 10.52
C SER A 28 8.30 -4.37 9.78
N GLU A 29 8.32 -4.35 8.46
CA GLU A 29 7.49 -3.52 7.60
C GLU A 29 6.84 -4.36 6.49
N THR A 30 5.83 -3.77 5.87
CA THR A 30 5.22 -4.30 4.66
C THR A 30 5.29 -3.24 3.57
N VAL A 31 5.79 -3.63 2.42
CA VAL A 31 5.89 -2.79 1.22
C VAL A 31 4.79 -3.22 0.26
N LEU A 32 3.85 -2.31 0.01
CA LEU A 32 2.83 -2.48 -1.01
C LEU A 32 3.30 -1.79 -2.29
N THR A 33 3.31 -2.51 -3.42
CA THR A 33 3.68 -1.97 -4.72
C THR A 33 2.60 -2.31 -5.74
N GLY A 34 2.15 -1.32 -6.50
CA GLY A 34 1.10 -1.53 -7.49
C GLY A 34 0.96 -0.39 -8.48
N TRP A 35 0.20 -0.62 -9.54
CA TRP A 35 -0.27 0.44 -10.42
C TRP A 35 -1.60 0.97 -9.88
N LEU A 36 -1.68 2.28 -9.75
CA LEU A 36 -2.91 2.99 -9.39
C LEU A 36 -3.22 3.89 -10.57
N GLU A 37 -4.44 3.79 -11.08
CA GLU A 37 -4.87 4.39 -12.34
C GLU A 37 -5.00 5.90 -12.22
N ASP A 38 -5.48 6.38 -11.07
CA ASP A 38 -5.71 7.78 -10.78
C ASP A 38 -5.44 8.11 -9.29
N GLN A 39 -5.71 9.37 -8.92
CA GLN A 39 -5.61 9.80 -7.53
C GLN A 39 -6.69 9.18 -6.64
N ALA A 40 -7.88 8.86 -7.17
CA ALA A 40 -8.96 8.27 -6.37
C ALA A 40 -8.58 6.87 -5.89
N ALA A 41 -7.94 6.05 -6.73
CA ALA A 41 -7.37 4.76 -6.37
C ALA A 41 -6.30 4.89 -5.28
N LEU A 42 -5.45 5.93 -5.37
CA LEU A 42 -4.47 6.23 -4.33
C LEU A 42 -5.12 6.58 -2.99
N PHE A 43 -6.10 7.48 -2.99
CA PHE A 43 -6.82 7.84 -1.76
C PHE A 43 -7.60 6.66 -1.19
N GLY A 44 -8.16 5.79 -2.02
CA GLY A 44 -8.82 4.55 -1.58
C GLY A 44 -7.87 3.64 -0.80
N VAL A 45 -6.65 3.45 -1.30
CA VAL A 45 -5.62 2.67 -0.59
C VAL A 45 -5.23 3.33 0.73
N LEU A 46 -5.07 4.65 0.77
CA LEU A 46 -4.76 5.38 2.01
C LEU A 46 -5.89 5.25 3.04
N ALA A 47 -7.14 5.37 2.61
CA ALA A 47 -8.31 5.18 3.47
C ALA A 47 -8.40 3.75 4.03
N GLN A 48 -8.04 2.73 3.24
CA GLN A 48 -7.97 1.35 3.72
C GLN A 48 -6.86 1.16 4.77
N ILE A 49 -5.70 1.79 4.59
CA ILE A 49 -4.61 1.77 5.58
C ILE A 49 -5.09 2.38 6.90
N GLU A 50 -5.74 3.56 6.85
CA GLU A 50 -6.30 4.22 8.02
C GLU A 50 -7.41 3.39 8.69
N GLY A 51 -8.34 2.85 7.89
CA GLY A 51 -9.45 2.03 8.39
C GLY A 51 -9.02 0.73 9.06
N LEU A 52 -7.86 0.20 8.69
CA LEU A 52 -7.24 -0.96 9.34
C LEU A 52 -6.35 -0.58 10.53
N GLY A 53 -6.24 0.71 10.87
CA GLY A 53 -5.37 1.21 11.95
C GLY A 53 -3.88 1.02 11.67
N LEU A 54 -3.50 0.91 10.40
CA LEU A 54 -2.13 0.67 9.98
C LEU A 54 -1.35 2.00 9.90
N GLN A 55 -0.10 1.97 10.35
CA GLN A 55 0.76 3.16 10.29
C GLN A 55 1.46 3.25 8.94
N LEU A 56 1.11 4.27 8.15
CA LEU A 56 1.85 4.65 6.95
C LEU A 56 3.22 5.23 7.32
N LEU A 57 4.27 4.70 6.71
CA LEU A 57 5.66 5.15 6.87
C LEU A 57 6.13 5.98 5.67
N GLU A 58 5.79 5.56 4.47
CA GLU A 58 6.21 6.21 3.23
C GLU A 58 5.17 6.00 2.13
N LEU A 59 4.89 7.04 1.37
CA LEU A 59 4.19 6.95 0.09
C LEU A 59 5.10 7.53 -0.99
N ARG A 60 5.40 6.74 -2.02
CA ARG A 60 6.28 7.17 -3.11
C ARG A 60 5.70 6.77 -4.46
N GLN A 61 5.62 7.74 -5.38
CA GLN A 61 5.39 7.46 -6.79
C GLN A 61 6.72 7.01 -7.43
N ILE A 62 6.76 5.78 -7.95
CA ILE A 62 7.96 5.21 -8.58
C ILE A 62 7.95 5.48 -10.09
N ARG A 63 6.76 5.46 -10.70
CA ARG A 63 6.53 5.88 -12.10
C ARG A 63 5.19 6.59 -12.20
N ALA A 64 5.17 7.75 -12.83
CA ALA A 64 3.92 8.37 -13.26
C ALA A 64 3.39 7.60 -14.48
N SER A 65 2.11 7.22 -14.45
CA SER A 65 1.36 6.98 -15.68
C SER A 65 1.28 8.34 -16.38
N ARG A 66 1.78 8.41 -17.61
CA ARG A 66 1.76 9.61 -18.44
C ARG A 66 0.52 9.58 -19.32
#